data_AF-A0A350AXD9-F1
#
_entry.id   AF-A0A350AXD9-F1
#
_cell.length_a   1.000
_cell.length_b   1.000
_cell.length_c   1.000
_cell.angle_alpha   90.00
_cell.angle_beta   90.00
_cell.angle_gamma   90.00
#
_symmetry.space_group_name_H-M   'P 1'
#
loop_
_entity.id
_entity.type
_entity.pdbx_description
1 polymer ?
#
loop_
_entity_poly.entity_id
_entity_poly.type
_entity_poly.pdbx_seq_one_letter_code
_entity_poly.pdbx_strand_id
1 'polypeptide(L)' 'MTHASRGWAKAKNSFRVGLAYAQLNAGVIDIDWDDKHVALRVIDKDGKTALKHQIPFSELQSQ' A
#
# COMPACT_ATOMS: atom_id res chain seq x y z
N MET A 1 11.25 8.68 -4.12
CA MET A 1 10.27 7.80 -4.79
C MET A 1 11.01 6.75 -5.58
N THR A 2 10.46 5.54 -5.68
CA THR A 2 11.07 4.42 -6.42
C THR A 2 10.01 3.75 -7.29
N HIS A 3 10.42 2.78 -8.10
CA HIS A 3 9.48 1.93 -8.83
C HIS A 3 10.04 0.53 -9.01
N ALA A 4 9.14 -0.45 -9.14
CA ALA A 4 9.50 -1.81 -9.54
C ALA A 4 9.40 -1.97 -11.06
N SER A 5 9.99 -3.03 -11.60
CA SER A 5 9.84 -3.34 -13.02
C SER A 5 8.38 -3.70 -13.36
N ARG A 6 7.94 -3.35 -14.57
CA ARG A 6 6.59 -3.70 -15.05
C ARG A 6 6.36 -5.22 -15.09
N GLY A 7 7.40 -5.99 -15.37
CA GLY A 7 7.35 -7.46 -15.37
C GLY A 7 7.05 -8.02 -13.99
N TRP A 8 7.76 -7.55 -12.95
CA TRP A 8 7.51 -7.95 -11.57
C TRP A 8 6.09 -7.59 -11.10
N ALA A 9 5.59 -6.41 -11.47
CA ALA A 9 4.25 -5.99 -11.08
C ALA A 9 3.15 -6.85 -11.72
N LYS A 10 3.36 -7.34 -12.95
CA LYS A 10 2.42 -8.22 -13.65
C LYS A 10 2.57 -9.71 -13.32
N ALA A 11 3.67 -10.11 -12.70
CA ALA A 11 3.90 -11.51 -12.33
C ALA A 11 2.82 -12.00 -11.36
N LYS A 12 2.26 -13.18 -11.63
CA LYS A 12 1.31 -13.84 -10.74
C LYS A 12 2.02 -14.19 -9.45
N ASN A 13 1.54 -13.66 -8.33
CA ASN A 13 2.11 -13.90 -7.00
C ASN A 13 0.97 -14.18 -6.02
N SER A 14 0.87 -15.42 -5.54
CA SER A 14 -0.17 -15.87 -4.61
C SER A 14 -0.07 -15.28 -3.20
N PHE A 15 1.10 -14.71 -2.86
CA PHE A 15 1.33 -14.07 -1.56
C PHE A 15 1.07 -12.56 -1.59
N ARG A 16 0.85 -11.98 -2.78
CA ARG A 16 0.61 -10.54 -2.91
C ARG A 16 -0.83 -10.24 -2.52
N VAL A 17 -1.00 -9.39 -1.51
CA VAL A 17 -2.29 -8.81 -1.17
C VAL A 17 -2.53 -7.61 -2.09
N GLY A 18 -3.51 -7.73 -3.00
CA GLY A 18 -3.92 -6.67 -3.91
C GLY A 18 -3.06 -6.50 -5.17
N LEU A 19 -3.29 -5.38 -5.87
CA LEU A 19 -2.59 -5.03 -7.12
C LEU A 19 -1.22 -4.40 -6.83
N ALA A 20 -0.28 -4.57 -7.76
CA ALA A 20 1.02 -3.88 -7.71
C ALA A 20 1.01 -2.62 -8.57
N TYR A 21 1.79 -1.62 -8.16
CA TYR A 21 1.96 -0.34 -8.87
C TYR A 21 3.44 -0.16 -9.26
N ALA A 22 3.72 -0.08 -10.56
CA ALA A 22 5.08 -0.07 -11.12
C ALA A 22 5.52 1.31 -11.64
N GLN A 23 4.67 2.32 -11.51
CA GLN A 23 5.02 3.71 -11.78
C GLN A 23 5.80 4.28 -10.59
N LEU A 24 6.47 5.42 -10.78
CA LEU A 24 7.18 6.10 -9.71
C LEU A 24 6.22 6.41 -8.55
N ASN A 25 6.53 5.89 -7.37
CA ASN A 25 5.65 5.97 -6.21
C ASN A 25 6.40 6.06 -4.88
N ALA A 26 5.63 6.27 -3.81
CA ALA A 26 6.05 6.13 -2.43
C ALA A 26 4.99 5.38 -1.63
N GLY A 27 5.43 4.55 -0.69
CA GLY A 27 4.56 3.97 0.33
C GLY A 27 4.33 4.97 1.46
N VAL A 28 3.09 5.03 1.94
CA VAL A 28 2.68 5.87 3.08
C VAL A 28 1.89 5.02 4.05
N ILE A 29 2.18 5.16 5.34
CA ILE A 29 1.41 4.56 6.42
C ILE A 29 0.73 5.71 7.15
N ASP A 30 -0.60 5.76 7.08
CA ASP A 30 -1.38 6.68 7.90
C ASP A 30 -1.95 5.90 9.09
N ILE A 31 -1.90 6.51 10.27
CA ILE A 31 -2.46 5.95 11.49
C ILE A 31 -3.53 6.92 11.98
N ASP A 32 -4.77 6.47 11.95
CA ASP A 32 -5.91 7.21 12.49
C ASP A 32 -6.29 6.61 13.84
N TRP A 33 -6.04 7.36 14.91
CA TRP A 33 -6.32 6.93 16.29
C TRP A 33 -7.80 7.12 16.66
N ASP A 34 -8.48 8.07 16.04
CA ASP A 34 -9.88 8.38 16.32
C ASP A 34 -10.78 7.31 15.69
N ASP A 35 -10.52 6.97 14.42
CA ASP A 35 -11.23 5.91 13.69
C ASP A 35 -10.58 4.51 13.88
N LYS A 36 -9.51 4.43 14.67
CA LYS A 36 -8.80 3.19 15.07
C LYS A 36 -8.45 2.28 13.90
N HIS A 37 -7.83 2.85 12.86
CA HIS A 37 -7.36 2.07 11.71
C HIS A 37 -6.01 2.57 11.21
N VAL A 38 -5.29 1.67 10.53
CA VAL A 38 -4.09 2.00 9.75
C VAL A 38 -4.45 1.93 8.27
N ALA A 39 -4.01 2.91 7.48
CA ALA A 39 -4.08 2.84 6.03
C ALA A 39 -2.69 2.69 5.44
N LEU A 40 -2.49 1.63 4.65
CA LEU A 40 -1.33 1.47 3.79
C LEU A 40 -1.67 2.05 2.42
N ARG A 41 -1.01 3.14 2.04
CA ARG A 41 -1.21 3.80 0.75
C ARG A 41 0.03 3.75 -0.12
N VAL A 42 -0.22 3.79 -1.42
CA VAL A 42 0.79 4.10 -2.44
C VAL A 42 0.38 5.41 -3.09
N ILE A 43 1.27 6.40 -3.08
CA ILE A 43 1.05 7.69 -3.76
C ILE A 43 1.92 7.80 -5.01
N ASP A 44 1.42 8.49 -6.02
CA ASP A 44 2.20 8.85 -7.21
C ASP A 44 3.06 10.11 -6.98
N LYS A 45 3.75 10.55 -8.04
CA LYS A 45 4.62 11.74 -8.01
C LYS A 45 3.91 13.05 -7.70
N ASP A 46 2.60 13.11 -7.91
CA ASP A 46 1.77 14.28 -7.70
C ASP A 46 1.09 14.22 -6.31
N GLY A 47 1.42 13.19 -5.50
CA GLY A 47 0.88 12.97 -4.17
C GLY A 47 -0.50 12.30 -4.15
N LYS A 48 -1.02 11.90 -5.32
CA LYS A 48 -2.34 11.27 -5.43
C LYS A 48 -2.25 9.80 -5.05
N THR A 49 -3.23 9.33 -4.27
CA THR A 49 -3.33 7.92 -3.88
C THR A 49 -3.62 7.04 -5.10
N ALA A 50 -2.70 6.14 -5.41
CA ALA A 50 -2.82 5.13 -6.46
C ALA A 50 -3.40 3.81 -5.92
N LEU A 51 -3.01 3.41 -4.70
CA LEU A 51 -3.55 2.24 -3.99
C LEU A 51 -3.79 2.60 -2.52
N LYS A 52 -4.82 1.98 -1.93
CA LYS A 52 -5.12 2.07 -0.49
C LYS A 52 -5.59 0.71 0.01
N HIS A 53 -5.04 0.27 1.13
CA HIS A 53 -5.54 -0.85 1.91
C HIS A 53 -5.71 -0.40 3.36
N GLN A 54 -6.89 -0.61 3.92
CA GLN A 54 -7.24 -0.18 5.27
C GLN A 54 -7.31 -1.40 6.18
N ILE A 55 -6.67 -1.29 7.35
CA ILE A 55 -6.55 -2.35 8.34
C ILE A 55 -7.10 -1.80 9.66
N PRO A 56 -8.25 -2.29 10.15
CA PRO A 56 -8.75 -1.95 11.48
C PRO A 56 -7.74 -2.35 12.55
N PHE A 57 -7.61 -1.57 13.63
CA PHE A 57 -6.68 -1.92 14.72
C PHE A 57 -6.97 -3.29 15.35
N SER A 58 -8.22 -3.75 15.32
CA SER A 58 -8.60 -5.07 15.81
C SER A 58 -7.93 -6.23 15.06
N GLU A 59 -7.44 -5.99 13.84
CA GLU A 59 -6.72 -6.98 13.03
C GLU A 59 -5.20 -6.92 13.22
N LEU A 60 -4.69 -5.91 13.95
CA LEU A 60 -3.27 -5.81 14.27
C LEU A 60 -2.93 -6.76 15.42
N GLN A 61 -2.05 -7.73 15.15
CA GLN A 61 -1.54 -8.65 16.17
C GLN A 61 -0.15 -8.18 16.64
N SER A 62 0.07 -8.13 17.95
CA SER A 62 1.41 -8.00 18.51
C SER A 62 2.16 -9.32 18.27
N GLN A 63 3.29 -9.26 17.57
CA GLN A 63 4.21 -10.40 17.44
C GLN A 63 5.08 -10.56 18.68
#